data_AF-A0A3L7XP27-F1
#
_entry.id   AF-A0A3L7XP27-F1
#
_cell.length_a   1.000
_cell.length_b   1.000
_cell.length_c   1.000
_cell.angle_alpha   90.00
_cell.angle_beta   90.00
_cell.angle_gamma   90.00
#
_symmetry.space_group_name_H-M   'P 1'
#
loop_
_entity.id
_entity.type
_entity.pdbx_description
1 polymer ?
#
loop_
_entity_poly.entity_id
_entity_poly.type
_entity_poly.pdbx_seq_one_letter_code
_entity_poly.pdbx_strand_id
1 'polypeptide(L)'
;MAIPSRAEADELVKTPKIVTAMIHWQTKEGMQKLEVTIYAPEKQEILSLRGNIGKNSHGFALLYKNYPIRRYSKHFRHRQPDGTFVDEPHKHTWDAEQRDRHAYIPEDIDPDDDINEKFLAFCRECNIELEGGYESILPITVG
;
A
#
# COMPACT_ATOMS: atom_id res chain seq x y z
N MET A 1 -17.24 -14.30 -1.42
CA MET A 1 -17.11 -13.10 -0.58
C MET A 1 -17.67 -11.92 -1.35
N ALA A 2 -18.36 -10.98 -0.69
CA ALA A 2 -18.86 -9.77 -1.35
C ALA A 2 -17.69 -8.85 -1.74
N ILE A 3 -17.78 -8.22 -2.92
CA ILE A 3 -16.81 -7.24 -3.40
C ILE A 3 -17.08 -5.91 -2.69
N PRO A 4 -16.07 -5.25 -2.09
CA PRO A 4 -16.31 -3.99 -1.39
C PRO A 4 -16.71 -2.89 -2.37
N SER A 5 -17.65 -2.05 -1.95
CA SER A 5 -17.98 -0.82 -2.68
C SER A 5 -16.85 0.21 -2.56
N ARG A 6 -16.87 1.26 -3.39
CA ARG A 6 -15.94 2.39 -3.23
C ARG A 6 -16.09 3.06 -1.87
N ALA A 7 -17.33 3.30 -1.43
CA ALA A 7 -17.60 3.94 -0.15
C ALA A 7 -17.08 3.09 1.03
N GLU A 8 -17.29 1.78 0.98
CA GLU A 8 -16.76 0.84 1.99
C GLU A 8 -15.23 0.83 1.99
N ALA A 9 -14.59 0.78 0.81
CA ALA A 9 -13.14 0.83 0.70
C ALA A 9 -12.56 2.15 1.23
N ASP A 10 -13.12 3.29 0.83
CA ASP A 10 -12.68 4.62 1.29
C ASP A 10 -12.89 4.81 2.80
N GLU A 11 -13.98 4.26 3.36
CA GLU A 11 -14.22 4.25 4.80
C GLU A 11 -13.19 3.38 5.54
N LEU A 12 -12.91 2.17 5.04
CA LEU A 12 -11.91 1.27 5.62
C LEU A 12 -10.50 1.86 5.55
N VAL A 13 -10.14 2.57 4.48
CA VAL A 13 -8.85 3.26 4.37
C VAL A 13 -8.71 4.32 5.47
N LYS A 14 -9.77 5.09 5.75
CA LYS A 14 -9.75 6.17 6.75
C LYS A 14 -9.92 5.71 8.20
N THR A 15 -10.52 4.54 8.42
CA THR A 15 -10.76 3.98 9.77
C THR A 15 -9.42 3.74 10.49
N PRO A 16 -9.23 4.10 11.77
CA PRO A 16 -8.03 3.75 12.51
C PRO A 16 -7.72 2.26 12.50
N LYS A 17 -6.46 1.91 12.28
CA LYS A 17 -5.96 0.54 12.15
C LYS A 17 -4.68 0.36 12.94
N ILE A 18 -4.50 -0.81 13.54
CA ILE A 18 -3.36 -1.10 14.40
C ILE A 18 -2.65 -2.37 13.94
N VAL A 19 -1.32 -2.31 13.90
CA VAL A 19 -0.44 -3.47 13.75
C VAL A 19 0.36 -3.64 15.04
N THR A 20 0.06 -4.70 15.79
CA THR A 20 0.75 -5.02 17.07
C THR A 20 1.97 -5.92 16.89
N ALA A 21 2.08 -6.59 15.74
CA ALA A 21 3.25 -7.38 15.40
C ALA A 21 4.37 -6.48 14.88
N MET A 22 5.62 -6.83 15.20
CA MET A 22 6.77 -6.18 14.57
C MET A 22 6.77 -6.48 13.07
N ILE A 23 6.86 -5.43 12.26
CA ILE A 23 6.89 -5.53 10.81
C ILE A 23 8.32 -5.78 10.34
N HIS A 24 8.51 -6.84 9.57
CA HIS A 24 9.80 -7.22 8.99
C HIS A 24 9.71 -7.38 7.47
N TRP A 25 10.76 -6.96 6.77
CA TRP A 25 10.96 -7.32 5.37
C TRP A 25 11.59 -8.71 5.27
N GLN A 26 11.09 -9.51 4.34
CA GLN A 26 11.59 -10.84 4.04
C GLN A 26 12.20 -10.88 2.64
N THR A 27 13.42 -11.37 2.51
CA THR A 27 14.03 -11.60 1.20
C THR A 27 13.50 -12.91 0.62
N LYS A 28 12.83 -12.85 -0.53
CA LYS A 28 12.30 -14.00 -1.28
C LYS A 28 12.63 -13.83 -2.75
N GLU A 29 13.39 -14.76 -3.33
CA GLU A 29 13.72 -14.78 -4.77
C GLU A 29 14.34 -13.46 -5.28
N GLY A 30 15.23 -12.85 -4.48
CA GLY A 30 15.87 -11.58 -4.83
C GLY A 30 14.96 -10.35 -4.73
N MET A 31 13.76 -10.49 -4.19
CA MET A 31 12.84 -9.39 -3.86
C MET A 31 12.66 -9.28 -2.35
N GLN A 32 12.41 -8.07 -1.86
CA GLN A 32 11.95 -7.88 -0.48
C GLN A 32 10.43 -7.89 -0.47
N LYS A 33 9.85 -8.65 0.46
CA LYS A 33 8.41 -8.77 0.65
C LYS A 33 8.06 -8.51 2.10
N LEU A 34 6.98 -7.79 2.29
CA LEU A 34 6.37 -7.54 3.59
C LEU A 34 4.93 -8.02 3.52
N GLU A 35 4.49 -8.74 4.55
CA GLU A 35 3.10 -9.12 4.71
C GLU A 35 2.79 -9.18 6.20
N VAL A 36 1.79 -8.41 6.63
CA VAL A 36 1.36 -8.38 8.02
C VAL A 36 -0.15 -8.20 8.12
N THR A 37 -0.74 -8.81 9.14
CA THR A 37 -2.16 -8.66 9.47
C THR A 37 -2.37 -7.35 10.23
N ILE A 38 -3.43 -6.63 9.87
CA ILE A 38 -3.83 -5.38 10.51
C ILE A 38 -5.23 -5.53 11.09
N TYR A 39 -5.46 -4.96 12.26
CA TYR A 39 -6.79 -4.92 12.87
C TYR A 39 -7.40 -3.53 12.78
N ALA A 40 -8.65 -3.44 12.32
CA ALA A 40 -9.47 -2.23 12.35
C ALA A 40 -10.52 -2.35 13.48
N PRO A 41 -10.22 -1.90 14.71
CA PRO A 41 -11.06 -2.16 15.89
C PRO A 41 -12.48 -1.60 15.77
N GLU A 42 -12.64 -0.40 15.23
CA GLU A 42 -13.95 0.26 15.09
C GLU A 42 -14.90 -0.50 14.14
N LYS A 43 -14.33 -1.21 13.17
CA LYS A 43 -15.08 -2.01 12.19
C LYS A 43 -15.12 -3.50 12.54
N GLN A 44 -14.32 -3.92 13.51
CA GLN A 44 -14.07 -5.32 13.85
C GLN A 44 -13.60 -6.15 12.64
N GLU A 45 -12.80 -5.54 11.77
CA GLU A 45 -12.33 -6.15 10.52
C GLU A 45 -10.84 -6.46 10.57
N ILE A 46 -10.45 -7.51 9.84
CA ILE A 46 -9.06 -7.91 9.65
C ILE A 46 -8.65 -7.60 8.21
N LEU A 47 -7.54 -6.88 8.09
CA LEU A 47 -6.95 -6.49 6.81
C LEU A 47 -5.53 -7.07 6.69
N SER A 48 -4.93 -6.92 5.52
CA SER A 48 -3.53 -7.26 5.29
C SER A 48 -2.79 -6.09 4.68
N LEU A 49 -1.63 -5.76 5.24
CA LEU A 49 -0.67 -4.85 4.62
C LEU A 49 0.35 -5.68 3.87
N ARG A 50 0.59 -5.34 2.61
CA ARG A 50 1.61 -5.99 1.79
C ARG A 50 2.56 -4.95 1.22
N GLY A 51 3.83 -5.32 1.10
CA GLY A 51 4.87 -4.53 0.46
C GLY A 51 5.73 -5.41 -0.43
N ASN A 52 6.21 -4.85 -1.54
CA ASN A 52 7.17 -5.50 -2.42
C ASN A 52 8.22 -4.50 -2.89
N ILE A 53 9.49 -4.92 -2.89
CA ILE A 53 10.61 -4.16 -3.45
C ILE A 53 11.39 -5.09 -4.36
N GLY A 54 11.43 -4.76 -5.64
CA GLY A 54 12.27 -5.39 -6.66
C GLY A 54 13.38 -4.44 -7.11
N LYS A 55 14.11 -4.83 -8.16
CA LYS A 55 15.27 -4.07 -8.66
C LYS A 55 14.93 -2.64 -9.10
N ASN A 56 13.82 -2.48 -9.83
CA ASN A 56 13.40 -1.21 -10.43
C ASN A 56 11.96 -0.82 -10.06
N SER A 57 11.35 -1.57 -9.14
CA SER A 57 9.94 -1.42 -8.80
C SER A 57 9.71 -1.61 -7.33
N HIS A 58 8.75 -0.87 -6.79
CA HIS A 58 8.25 -1.12 -5.44
C HIS A 58 6.79 -0.73 -5.32
N GLY A 59 6.13 -1.24 -4.29
CA GLY A 59 4.73 -0.94 -4.04
C GLY A 59 4.27 -1.42 -2.67
N PHE A 60 3.16 -0.84 -2.24
CA PHE A 60 2.49 -1.16 -0.98
C PHE A 60 1.00 -1.32 -1.25
N ALA A 61 0.32 -2.21 -0.52
CA ALA A 61 -1.11 -2.40 -0.67
C ALA A 61 -1.77 -2.69 0.67
N LEU A 62 -2.90 -2.03 0.92
CA LEU A 62 -3.85 -2.39 1.96
C LEU A 62 -4.92 -3.28 1.33
N LEU A 63 -5.08 -4.48 1.86
CA LEU A 63 -6.02 -5.47 1.35
C LEU A 63 -7.14 -5.71 2.35
N TYR A 64 -8.37 -5.77 1.85
CA TYR A 64 -9.54 -6.24 2.57
C TYR A 64 -10.17 -7.38 1.80
N LYS A 65 -10.32 -8.56 2.42
CA LYS A 65 -10.84 -9.78 1.77
C LYS A 65 -10.09 -10.12 0.45
N ASN A 66 -8.78 -9.88 0.42
CA ASN A 66 -7.89 -10.00 -0.74
C ASN A 66 -8.08 -8.97 -1.88
N TYR A 67 -8.93 -7.96 -1.70
CA TYR A 67 -9.05 -6.83 -2.64
C TYR A 67 -8.10 -5.69 -2.24
N PRO A 68 -7.28 -5.15 -3.14
CA PRO A 68 -6.39 -4.02 -2.85
C PRO A 68 -7.19 -2.71 -2.80
N ILE A 69 -7.74 -2.40 -1.63
CA ILE A 69 -8.58 -1.21 -1.42
C ILE A 69 -7.79 0.11 -1.47
N ARG A 70 -6.47 0.02 -1.31
CA ARG A 70 -5.51 1.10 -1.54
C ARG A 70 -4.19 0.50 -1.97
N ARG A 71 -3.55 1.07 -2.99
CA ARG A 71 -2.24 0.62 -3.48
C ARG A 71 -1.36 1.80 -3.84
N TYR A 72 -0.09 1.74 -3.50
CA TYR A 72 0.96 2.58 -4.05
C TYR A 72 1.83 1.76 -4.98
N SER A 73 2.20 2.38 -6.11
CA SER A 73 2.91 1.75 -7.22
C SER A 73 4.01 2.67 -7.71
N LYS A 74 5.26 2.25 -7.59
CA LYS A 74 6.40 2.82 -8.30
C LYS A 74 6.90 1.80 -9.32
N HIS A 75 6.12 1.63 -10.38
CA HIS A 75 6.45 0.80 -11.53
C HIS A 75 5.51 1.15 -12.67
N PHE A 76 6.03 1.16 -13.89
CA PHE A 76 5.28 1.21 -15.16
C PHE A 76 4.28 2.36 -15.34
N ARG A 77 4.12 2.73 -16.60
CA ARG A 77 3.03 3.56 -17.09
C ARG A 77 1.67 2.89 -16.80
N HIS A 78 0.78 3.56 -16.09
CA HIS A 78 -0.57 3.08 -15.80
C HIS A 78 -1.59 3.71 -16.73
N ARG A 79 -2.46 2.90 -17.35
CA ARG A 79 -3.55 3.39 -18.22
C ARG A 79 -4.83 3.54 -17.43
N GLN A 80 -5.34 4.76 -17.37
CA GLN A 80 -6.60 5.11 -16.74
C GLN A 80 -7.80 4.57 -17.55
N PRO A 81 -9.00 4.45 -16.94
CA PRO A 81 -10.21 4.01 -17.65
C PRO A 81 -10.61 4.90 -18.83
N ASP A 82 -10.34 6.20 -18.75
CA ASP A 82 -10.58 7.19 -19.82
C ASP A 82 -9.56 7.12 -20.97
N GLY A 83 -8.56 6.24 -20.85
CA GLY A 83 -7.51 6.04 -21.84
C GLY A 83 -6.27 6.93 -21.65
N THR A 84 -6.28 7.85 -20.70
CA THR A 84 -5.09 8.64 -20.31
C THR A 84 -4.07 7.78 -19.56
N PHE A 85 -2.89 8.33 -19.30
CA PHE A 85 -1.80 7.61 -18.65
C PHE A 85 -1.21 8.39 -17.48
N VAL A 86 -0.76 7.65 -16.46
CA VAL A 86 0.03 8.14 -15.33
C VAL A 86 1.39 7.46 -15.39
N ASP A 87 2.44 8.25 -15.61
CA ASP A 87 3.81 7.78 -15.85
C ASP A 87 4.73 7.94 -14.62
N GLU A 88 4.21 8.51 -13.54
CA GLU A 88 4.90 8.78 -12.28
C GLU A 88 4.51 7.76 -11.20
N PRO A 89 5.24 7.67 -10.06
CA PRO A 89 4.77 6.92 -8.90
C PRO A 89 3.35 7.35 -8.53
N HIS A 90 2.44 6.40 -8.41
CA HIS A 90 1.02 6.69 -8.28
C HIS A 90 0.36 5.79 -7.25
N LYS A 91 -0.80 6.23 -6.77
CA LYS A 91 -1.68 5.46 -5.90
C LYS A 91 -2.96 5.10 -6.63
N HIS A 92 -3.52 3.95 -6.30
CA HIS A 92 -4.77 3.45 -6.86
C HIS A 92 -5.89 3.57 -5.85
N THR A 93 -7.05 4.02 -6.31
CA THR A 93 -8.31 3.99 -5.57
C THR A 93 -9.12 2.78 -5.98
N TRP A 94 -9.85 2.17 -5.04
CA TRP A 94 -10.73 1.05 -5.31
C TRP A 94 -12.16 1.50 -5.61
N ASP A 95 -12.78 0.89 -6.62
CA ASP A 95 -14.24 0.83 -6.75
C ASP A 95 -14.69 -0.55 -7.25
N ALA A 96 -15.97 -0.88 -7.05
CA ALA A 96 -16.46 -2.22 -7.37
C ALA A 96 -16.51 -2.53 -8.89
N GLU A 97 -16.58 -1.50 -9.74
CA GLU A 97 -16.74 -1.63 -11.18
C GLU A 97 -15.39 -1.70 -11.89
N GLN A 98 -14.50 -0.74 -11.60
CA GLN A 98 -13.19 -0.58 -12.21
C GLN A 98 -12.05 -1.09 -11.33
N ARG A 99 -12.34 -1.57 -10.10
CA ARG A 99 -11.33 -2.10 -9.16
C ARG A 99 -10.29 -1.04 -8.84
N ASP A 100 -9.00 -1.36 -8.97
CA ASP A 100 -7.88 -0.46 -8.71
C ASP A 100 -7.41 0.28 -9.98
N ARG A 101 -8.26 0.39 -11.02
CA ARG A 101 -7.84 1.00 -12.29
C ARG A 101 -7.76 2.51 -12.26
N HIS A 102 -8.37 3.18 -11.29
CA HIS A 102 -8.24 4.64 -11.17
C HIS A 102 -7.02 4.97 -10.30
N ALA A 103 -6.08 5.74 -10.85
CA ALA A 103 -4.86 6.16 -10.19
C ALA A 103 -4.72 7.68 -10.07
N TYR A 104 -3.92 8.14 -9.11
CA TYR A 104 -3.56 9.53 -8.91
C TYR A 104 -2.10 9.64 -8.46
N ILE A 105 -1.47 10.80 -8.72
CA ILE A 105 -0.13 11.11 -8.24
C ILE A 105 -0.27 11.55 -6.76
N PRO A 106 0.38 10.87 -5.80
CA PRO A 106 0.31 11.26 -4.40
C PRO A 106 1.06 12.55 -4.16
N GLU A 107 0.47 13.47 -3.38
CA GLU A 107 1.13 14.70 -2.92
C GLU A 107 1.91 14.48 -1.62
N ASP A 108 1.63 13.38 -0.91
CA ASP A 108 2.15 13.04 0.42
C ASP A 108 3.35 12.08 0.39
N ILE A 109 3.80 11.69 -0.80
CA ILE A 109 4.94 10.80 -1.02
C ILE A 109 5.86 11.45 -2.04
N ASP A 110 7.07 11.81 -1.64
CA ASP A 110 8.07 12.31 -2.58
C ASP A 110 8.63 11.13 -3.41
N PRO A 111 8.68 11.23 -4.75
CA PRO A 111 9.37 10.24 -5.58
C PRO A 111 10.85 10.00 -5.21
N ASP A 112 11.50 10.95 -4.57
CA ASP A 112 12.92 10.90 -4.18
C ASP A 112 13.15 10.39 -2.74
N ASP A 113 12.10 10.32 -1.91
CA ASP A 113 12.16 9.75 -0.56
C ASP A 113 12.72 8.33 -0.54
N ASP A 114 13.27 7.90 0.59
CA ASP A 114 13.66 6.49 0.73
C ASP A 114 12.44 5.57 0.84
N ILE A 115 12.64 4.26 0.69
CA ILE A 115 11.54 3.30 0.69
C ILE A 115 10.81 3.20 2.04
N ASN A 116 11.49 3.47 3.15
CA ASN A 116 10.92 3.49 4.49
C ASN A 116 10.01 4.70 4.66
N GLU A 117 10.47 5.88 4.23
CA GLU A 117 9.67 7.11 4.25
C GLU A 117 8.40 6.96 3.42
N LYS A 118 8.51 6.40 2.21
CA LYS A 118 7.36 6.07 1.34
C LYS A 118 6.39 5.09 1.99
N PHE A 119 6.89 4.07 2.68
CA PHE A 119 6.07 3.10 3.39
C PHE A 119 5.32 3.74 4.57
N LEU A 120 6.01 4.56 5.36
CA LEU A 120 5.41 5.28 6.49
C LEU A 120 4.36 6.29 6.02
N ALA A 121 4.62 7.01 4.92
CA ALA A 121 3.64 7.91 4.32
C ALA A 121 2.39 7.16 3.83
N PHE A 122 2.56 6.00 3.17
CA PHE A 122 1.45 5.13 2.82
C PHE A 122 0.64 4.66 4.03
N CYS A 123 1.31 4.29 5.13
CA CYS A 123 0.64 3.91 6.38
C CYS A 123 -0.16 5.07 6.98
N ARG A 124 0.36 6.30 6.95
CA ARG A 124 -0.35 7.50 7.41
C ARG A 124 -1.62 7.77 6.62
N GLU A 125 -1.58 7.71 5.28
CA GLU A 125 -2.80 7.85 4.47
C GLU A 125 -3.84 6.78 4.83
N CYS A 126 -3.37 5.55 5.04
CA CYS A 126 -4.21 4.44 5.43
C CYS A 126 -4.60 4.47 6.91
N ASN A 127 -4.27 5.50 7.68
CA ASN A 127 -4.55 5.58 9.13
C ASN A 127 -4.12 4.32 9.90
N ILE A 128 -2.91 3.82 9.63
CA ILE A 128 -2.32 2.63 10.26
C ILE A 128 -1.28 3.07 11.29
N GLU A 129 -1.46 2.63 12.53
CA GLU A 129 -0.50 2.74 13.62
C GLU A 129 0.32 1.46 13.75
N LEU A 130 1.64 1.63 13.89
CA LEU A 130 2.63 0.54 13.94
C LEU A 130 3.10 0.30 15.38
N GLU A 131 2.18 -0.09 16.27
CA GLU A 131 2.47 -0.33 17.70
C GLU A 131 3.56 -1.38 17.93
N GLY A 132 3.58 -2.44 17.11
CA GLY A 132 4.60 -3.49 17.17
C GLY A 132 5.99 -3.07 16.67
N GLY A 133 6.08 -1.87 16.06
CA GLY A 133 7.30 -1.36 15.45
C GLY A 133 7.51 -1.82 14.01
N TYR A 134 8.51 -1.22 13.37
CA TYR A 134 8.87 -1.44 11.98
C TYR A 134 10.39 -1.56 11.83
N GLU A 135 10.85 -2.69 11.30
CA GLU A 135 12.25 -2.87 10.91
C GLU A 135 12.48 -2.16 9.57
N SER A 136 13.16 -1.02 9.63
CA SER A 136 13.55 -0.27 8.44
C SER A 136 14.50 -1.09 7.59
N ILE A 137 14.27 -1.13 6.28
CA ILE A 137 15.26 -1.73 5.38
C ILE A 137 16.43 -0.76 5.26
N LEU A 138 17.64 -1.27 5.52
CA LEU A 138 18.84 -0.49 5.31
C LEU A 138 18.95 -0.11 3.82
N PRO A 139 19.43 1.11 3.51
CA PRO A 139 19.74 1.47 2.14
C PRO A 139 20.62 0.39 1.55
N ILE A 140 20.22 -0.17 0.41
CA ILE A 140 21.13 -1.04 -0.34
C ILE A 140 22.24 -0.09 -0.83
N THR A 141 23.36 -0.04 -0.10
CA THR A 141 24.59 0.58 -0.59
C THR A 141 24.99 -0.20 -1.84
N VAL A 142 24.61 0.33 -2.99
CA VAL A 142 25.24 0.02 -4.26
C VAL A 142 26.65 0.57 -4.18
N GLY A 143 27.60 -0.32 -3.85
CA GLY A 143 29.02 -0.07 -4.04
C GLY A 143 29.40 -0.06 -5.52
#